data_AF-T2JL59-F1
#
_entry.id   AF-T2JL59-F1
#
_cell.length_a   1.000
_cell.length_b   1.000
_cell.length_c   1.000
_cell.angle_alpha   90.00
_cell.angle_beta   90.00
_cell.angle_gamma   90.00
#
_symmetry.space_group_name_H-M   'P 1'
#
loop_
_entity.id
_entity.type
_entity.pdbx_description
1 polymer ?
#
loop_
_entity_poly.entity_id
_entity_poly.type
_entity_poly.pdbx_seq_one_letter_code
_entity_poly.pdbx_strand_id
1 'polypeptide(L)'
;MIKQTVQGLILIVLLSACNRTNLAFEPTAENCKNHPSFESIYSSGWSSGFNSGSHNNIYQDENSRKCYEWGYTIGKMKKSELDLQKQRSDSFIYQSCLSNQLLNPNIICTPPAP
;
A
#
# COMPACT_ATOMS: atom_id res chain seq x y z
N MET A 1 -30.54 -60.24 20.13
CA MET A 1 -31.02 -59.33 19.06
C MET A 1 -30.60 -57.92 19.41
N ILE A 2 -29.54 -57.40 18.78
CA ILE A 2 -29.07 -56.03 18.96
C ILE A 2 -29.63 -55.25 17.77
N LYS A 3 -30.58 -54.34 18.01
CA LYS A 3 -31.06 -53.42 16.99
C LYS A 3 -31.34 -52.07 17.63
N GLN A 4 -30.68 -51.07 17.05
CA GLN A 4 -30.97 -49.64 17.11
C GLN A 4 -30.57 -48.97 18.44
N THR A 5 -29.89 -47.83 18.45
CA THR A 5 -29.99 -46.73 17.49
C THR A 5 -28.70 -45.91 17.50
N VAL A 6 -27.92 -46.03 16.41
CA VAL A 6 -26.85 -45.09 16.06
C VAL A 6 -27.52 -43.81 15.57
N GLN A 7 -28.09 -43.02 16.49
CA GLN A 7 -28.72 -41.72 16.18
C GLN A 7 -28.20 -40.58 17.07
N GLY A 8 -27.30 -40.85 18.03
CA GLY A 8 -26.71 -39.83 18.89
C GLY A 8 -25.44 -39.17 18.35
N LEU A 9 -24.76 -39.77 17.36
CA LEU A 9 -23.44 -39.29 16.91
C LEU A 9 -23.45 -38.44 15.63
N ILE A 10 -24.56 -38.39 14.90
CA ILE A 10 -24.64 -37.59 13.65
C ILE A 10 -25.05 -36.14 13.95
N LEU A 11 -25.66 -35.86 15.10
CA LEU A 11 -26.12 -34.50 15.44
C LEU A 11 -24.99 -33.59 15.98
N ILE A 12 -23.84 -34.14 16.36
CA ILE A 12 -22.70 -33.34 16.87
C ILE A 12 -21.74 -32.93 15.74
N VAL A 13 -21.78 -33.61 14.59
CA VAL A 13 -20.86 -33.29 13.47
C VAL A 13 -21.39 -32.13 12.60
N LEU A 14 -22.67 -31.78 12.68
CA LEU A 14 -23.26 -30.68 11.91
C LEU A 14 -23.17 -29.29 12.59
N LEU A 15 -22.72 -29.21 13.85
CA LEU A 15 -22.48 -27.93 14.53
C LEU A 15 -21.03 -27.42 14.38
N SER A 16 -20.12 -28.23 13.83
CA SER A 16 -18.71 -27.85 13.68
C SER A 16 -18.36 -27.19 12.35
N ALA A 17 -19.34 -26.96 11.45
CA ALA A 17 -19.11 -26.35 10.14
C ALA A 17 -19.50 -24.86 10.05
N CYS A 18 -19.98 -24.26 11.14
CA CYS A 18 -20.32 -22.83 11.19
C CYS A 18 -19.52 -22.04 12.23
N ASN A 19 -18.29 -22.49 12.51
CA ASN A 19 -17.24 -21.62 13.06
C ASN A 19 -16.37 -21.11 11.90
N ARG A 20 -16.99 -20.53 10.87
CA ARG A 20 -16.32 -19.48 10.11
C ARG A 20 -16.21 -18.33 11.09
N THR A 21 -15.03 -18.18 11.67
CA THR A 21 -14.61 -16.91 12.26
C THR A 21 -15.01 -15.82 11.27
N ASN A 22 -16.09 -15.08 11.58
CA ASN A 22 -16.23 -13.71 11.14
C ASN A 22 -15.09 -12.97 11.84
N LEU A 23 -13.86 -13.16 11.34
CA LEU A 23 -12.75 -12.29 11.67
C LEU A 23 -13.22 -10.92 11.20
N ALA A 24 -13.56 -10.06 12.15
CA ALA A 24 -13.85 -8.68 11.88
C ALA A 24 -12.73 -8.14 10.99
N PHE A 25 -13.09 -7.56 9.85
CA PHE A 25 -12.10 -7.01 8.93
C PHE A 25 -11.32 -5.93 9.67
N GLU A 26 -10.01 -6.15 9.81
CA GLU A 26 -9.09 -5.16 10.37
C GLU A 26 -8.38 -4.44 9.21
N PRO A 27 -8.63 -3.13 9.03
CA PRO A 27 -8.04 -2.35 7.95
C PRO A 27 -6.56 -2.07 8.23
N THR A 28 -5.71 -3.00 7.82
CA THR A 28 -4.25 -2.84 7.72
C THR A 28 -3.88 -2.58 6.26
N ALA A 29 -2.69 -2.01 6.00
CA ALA A 29 -2.24 -1.77 4.63
C ALA A 29 -2.29 -3.03 3.74
N GLU A 30 -1.83 -4.17 4.27
CA GLU A 30 -1.80 -5.44 3.54
C GLU A 30 -3.22 -5.99 3.29
N ASN A 31 -4.08 -5.95 4.31
CA ASN A 31 -5.46 -6.39 4.15
C ASN A 31 -6.22 -5.50 3.17
N CYS A 32 -6.08 -4.18 3.28
CA CYS A 32 -6.74 -3.24 2.38
C CYS A 32 -6.28 -3.41 0.92
N LYS A 33 -4.98 -3.67 0.71
CA LYS A 33 -4.41 -3.88 -0.63
C LYS A 33 -4.88 -5.19 -1.28
N ASN A 34 -5.02 -6.25 -0.49
CA ASN A 34 -5.32 -7.59 -1.03
C ASN A 34 -6.80 -7.99 -0.90
N HIS A 35 -7.61 -7.22 -0.17
CA HIS A 35 -9.02 -7.53 0.03
C HIS A 35 -9.87 -6.99 -1.14
N PRO A 36 -10.67 -7.83 -1.83
CA PRO A 36 -11.39 -7.43 -3.04
C PRO A 36 -12.28 -6.20 -2.89
N SER A 37 -12.94 -6.04 -1.73
CA SER A 37 -13.81 -4.88 -1.46
C SER A 37 -13.08 -3.58 -1.18
N PHE A 38 -11.78 -3.62 -0.86
CA PHE A 38 -11.01 -2.46 -0.40
C PHE A 38 -9.79 -2.15 -1.26
N GLU A 39 -9.38 -3.05 -2.16
CA GLU A 39 -8.22 -2.88 -3.03
C GLU A 39 -8.32 -1.59 -3.88
N SER A 40 -9.49 -1.33 -4.48
CA SER A 40 -9.70 -0.13 -5.28
C SER A 40 -9.62 1.16 -4.45
N ILE A 41 -10.11 1.09 -3.21
CA ILE A 41 -10.10 2.20 -2.25
C ILE A 41 -8.67 2.49 -1.79
N TYR A 42 -7.92 1.44 -1.43
CA TYR A 42 -6.50 1.52 -1.13
C TYR A 42 -5.71 2.10 -2.32
N SER A 43 -5.97 1.60 -3.52
CA SER A 43 -5.27 2.05 -4.75
C SER A 43 -5.58 3.50 -5.09
N SER A 44 -6.82 3.94 -4.88
CA SER A 44 -7.23 5.35 -5.03
C SER A 44 -6.49 6.25 -4.04
N GLY A 45 -6.40 5.83 -2.78
CA GLY A 45 -5.59 6.50 -1.76
C GLY A 45 -4.12 6.58 -2.18
N TRP A 46 -3.54 5.44 -2.56
CA TRP A 46 -2.15 5.34 -2.98
C TRP A 46 -1.82 6.27 -4.14
N SER A 47 -2.64 6.26 -5.19
CA SER A 47 -2.46 7.15 -6.34
C SER A 47 -2.55 8.63 -5.95
N SER A 48 -3.51 8.98 -5.09
CA SER A 48 -3.66 10.34 -4.59
C SER A 48 -2.44 10.78 -3.76
N GLY A 49 -1.92 9.89 -2.91
CA GLY A 49 -0.72 10.16 -2.11
C GLY A 49 0.55 10.29 -2.96
N PHE A 50 0.70 9.44 -3.99
CA PHE A 50 1.88 9.41 -4.84
C PHE A 50 1.96 10.62 -5.79
N ASN A 51 0.83 11.05 -6.34
CA ASN A 51 0.78 12.13 -7.33
C ASN A 51 0.56 13.52 -6.71
N SER A 52 0.82 13.69 -5.40
CA SER A 52 0.55 14.93 -4.65
C SER A 52 -0.90 15.41 -4.75
N GLY A 53 -1.84 14.49 -4.93
CA GLY A 53 -3.26 14.78 -4.98
C GLY A 53 -3.79 15.29 -3.63
N SER A 54 -4.88 16.07 -3.70
CA SER A 54 -5.61 16.48 -2.50
C SER A 54 -6.01 15.24 -1.69
N HIS A 55 -5.92 15.36 -0.37
CA HIS A 55 -6.42 14.35 0.53
C HIS A 55 -7.95 14.35 0.54
N ASN A 56 -8.56 13.80 -0.53
CA ASN A 56 -10.00 13.79 -0.72
C ASN A 56 -10.60 12.42 -0.38
N ASN A 57 -10.62 12.11 0.91
CA ASN A 57 -11.24 10.88 1.41
C ASN A 57 -12.78 11.03 1.44
N ILE A 58 -13.45 10.48 0.44
CA ILE A 58 -14.92 10.59 0.28
C ILE A 58 -15.70 9.47 0.97
N TYR A 59 -15.01 8.50 1.57
CA TYR A 59 -15.64 7.28 2.07
C TYR A 59 -16.24 7.50 3.47
N GLN A 60 -17.52 7.14 3.61
CA GLN A 60 -18.25 7.27 4.88
C GLN A 60 -18.04 6.08 5.81
N ASP A 61 -17.81 4.89 5.26
CA ASP A 61 -17.51 3.67 6.02
C ASP A 61 -16.11 3.74 6.65
N GLU A 62 -15.99 3.32 7.92
CA GLU A 62 -14.74 3.43 8.67
C GLU A 62 -13.62 2.58 8.05
N ASN A 63 -13.93 1.37 7.58
CA ASN A 63 -12.94 0.48 6.99
C ASN A 63 -12.48 1.01 5.63
N SER A 64 -13.42 1.45 4.79
CA SER A 64 -13.11 2.13 3.53
C SER A 64 -12.23 3.36 3.75
N ARG A 65 -12.60 4.22 4.72
CA ARG A 65 -11.84 5.41 5.06
C ARG A 65 -10.41 5.07 5.48
N LYS A 66 -10.23 4.10 6.38
CA LYS A 66 -8.90 3.64 6.84
C LYS A 66 -8.08 3.01 5.71
N CYS A 67 -8.71 2.24 4.82
CA CYS A 67 -8.02 1.67 3.67
C CYS A 67 -7.52 2.74 2.69
N TYR A 68 -8.31 3.81 2.47
CA TYR A 68 -7.85 4.97 1.72
C TYR A 68 -6.67 5.66 2.41
N GLU A 69 -6.73 5.89 3.73
CA GLU A 69 -5.65 6.50 4.51
C GLU A 69 -4.33 5.71 4.41
N TRP A 70 -4.41 4.38 4.51
CA TRP A 70 -3.25 3.51 4.34
C TRP A 70 -2.64 3.66 2.95
N GLY A 71 -3.48 3.60 1.91
CA GLY A 71 -3.05 3.83 0.54
C GLY A 71 -2.34 5.17 0.41
N TYR A 72 -3.01 6.25 0.83
CA TYR A 72 -2.52 7.63 0.72
C TYR A 72 -1.17 7.84 1.42
N THR A 73 -1.03 7.32 2.64
CA THR A 73 0.21 7.42 3.41
C THR A 73 1.36 6.67 2.72
N ILE A 74 1.11 5.42 2.27
CA ILE A 74 2.13 4.63 1.58
C ILE A 74 2.49 5.27 0.22
N GLY A 75 1.52 5.83 -0.50
CA GLY A 75 1.74 6.57 -1.74
C GLY A 75 2.70 7.75 -1.55
N LYS A 76 2.48 8.55 -0.50
CA LYS A 76 3.39 9.66 -0.12
C LYS A 76 4.80 9.18 0.21
N MET A 77 4.91 8.10 0.98
CA MET A 77 6.22 7.52 1.31
C MET A 77 6.97 7.09 0.06
N LYS A 78 6.28 6.44 -0.89
CA LYS A 78 6.88 6.00 -2.16
C LYS A 78 7.26 7.16 -3.08
N LYS A 79 6.47 8.23 -3.10
CA LYS A 79 6.84 9.46 -3.82
C LYS A 79 8.10 10.08 -3.23
N SER A 80 8.15 10.22 -1.91
CA SER A 80 9.32 10.74 -1.20
C SER A 80 10.58 9.90 -1.45
N GLU A 81 10.46 8.57 -1.42
CA GLU A 81 11.56 7.66 -1.74
C GLU A 81 12.09 7.89 -3.17
N LEU A 82 11.18 8.00 -4.16
CA LEU A 82 11.54 8.27 -5.55
C LEU A 82 12.22 9.65 -5.72
N ASP A 83 11.69 10.69 -5.06
CA ASP A 83 12.24 12.04 -5.15
C ASP A 83 13.65 12.10 -4.54
N LEU A 84 13.88 11.41 -3.42
CA LEU A 84 15.21 11.27 -2.83
C LEU A 84 16.19 10.52 -3.73
N GLN A 85 15.74 9.45 -4.41
CA GLN A 85 16.57 8.73 -5.37
C GLN A 85 16.95 9.63 -6.56
N LYS A 86 16.00 10.40 -7.07
CA LYS A 86 16.24 11.38 -8.14
C LYS A 86 17.26 12.44 -7.71
N GLN A 87 17.08 13.06 -6.54
CA GLN A 87 18.02 14.05 -6.02
C GLN A 87 19.44 13.50 -5.88
N ARG A 88 19.60 12.25 -5.43
CA ARG A 88 20.91 11.58 -5.37
C ARG A 88 21.52 11.39 -6.75
N SER A 89 20.72 10.97 -7.74
CA SER A 89 21.20 10.80 -9.12
C SER A 89 21.61 12.12 -9.75
N ASP A 90 20.78 13.15 -9.60
CA ASP A 90 21.06 14.48 -10.18
C ASP A 90 22.30 15.10 -9.53
N SER A 91 22.49 14.90 -8.22
CA SER A 91 23.70 15.27 -7.51
C SER A 91 24.93 14.52 -8.03
N PHE A 92 24.84 13.21 -8.27
CA PHE A 92 25.94 12.42 -8.85
C PHE A 92 26.32 12.91 -10.26
N ILE A 93 25.33 13.16 -11.11
CA ILE A 93 25.54 13.71 -12.46
C ILE A 93 26.24 15.07 -12.38
N TYR A 94 25.81 15.93 -11.46
CA TYR A 94 26.43 17.24 -11.24
C TYR A 94 27.89 17.12 -10.78
N GLN A 95 28.20 16.24 -9.83
CA GLN A 95 29.59 16.01 -9.38
C GLN A 95 30.47 15.45 -10.49
N SER A 96 29.94 14.55 -11.33
CA SER A 96 30.66 14.04 -12.49
C SER A 96 30.93 15.16 -13.52
N CYS A 97 29.95 16.04 -13.76
CA CYS A 97 30.13 17.20 -14.62
C CYS A 97 31.24 18.12 -14.09
N LEU A 98 31.22 18.46 -12.80
CA LEU A 98 32.26 19.29 -12.18
C LEU A 98 33.65 18.68 -12.34
N SER A 99 33.77 17.35 -12.21
CA SER A 99 35.03 16.65 -12.44
C SER A 99 35.51 16.78 -13.89
N ASN A 100 34.61 16.70 -14.87
CA ASN A 100 34.95 16.88 -16.28
C ASN A 100 35.28 18.34 -16.64
N GLN A 101 34.67 19.31 -15.95
CA GLN A 101 34.97 20.73 -16.15
C GLN A 101 36.44 21.06 -15.82
N LEU A 102 37.07 20.33 -14.89
CA LEU A 102 38.50 20.45 -14.62
C LEU A 102 39.37 20.08 -15.82
N LEU A 103 38.91 19.15 -16.65
CA LEU A 103 39.61 18.70 -17.87
C LEU A 103 39.25 19.56 -19.09
N ASN A 104 38.05 20.14 -19.10
CA ASN A 104 37.58 21.04 -20.15
C ASN A 104 36.80 22.21 -19.53
N PRO A 105 37.44 23.39 -19.35
CA PRO A 105 36.83 24.55 -18.70
C PRO A 105 35.59 25.12 -19.39
N ASN A 106 35.32 24.73 -20.65
CA ASN A 106 34.16 25.20 -21.40
C ASN A 106 32.87 24.43 -21.07
N ILE A 107 32.95 23.36 -20.29
CA ILE A 107 31.76 22.63 -19.82
C ILE A 107 31.01 23.50 -18.82
N ILE A 108 29.69 23.62 -18.96
CA ILE A 108 28.81 24.31 -18.00
C ILE A 108 27.98 23.26 -17.27
N CYS A 109 28.17 23.17 -15.95
CA CYS A 109 27.42 22.26 -15.09
C CYS A 109 26.21 22.97 -14.48
N THR A 110 25.03 22.39 -14.62
CA THR A 110 23.81 22.93 -14.01
C THR A 110 23.56 22.21 -12.68
N PRO A 111 23.43 22.94 -11.55
CA PRO A 111 23.12 22.31 -10.28
C PRO A 111 21.73 21.66 -10.31
N PRO A 112 21.53 20.57 -9.55
CA PRO A 112 20.21 19.94 -9.43
C PRO A 112 19.18 20.93 -8.90
N ALA A 113 17.94 20.82 -9.39
CA ALA A 113 16.83 21.63 -8.90
C ALA A 113 16.51 21.29 -7.43
N PRO A 114 16.09 22.28 -6.61
CA PRO A 114 15.69 22.06 -5.22
C PRO A 114 14.47 21.15 -5.08
#